data_AF-A0A0K2T593-F1
#
_entry.id   AF-A0A0K2T593-F1
#
_cell.length_a   1.000
_cell.length_b   1.000
_cell.length_c   1.000
_cell.angle_alpha   90.00
_cell.angle_beta   90.00
_cell.angle_gamma   90.00
#
_symmetry.space_group_name_H-M   'P 1'
#
loop_
_entity.id
_entity.type
_entity.pdbx_description
1 polymer ?
#
loop_
_entity_poly.entity_id
_entity_poly.type
_entity_poly.pdbx_seq_one_letter_code
_entity_poly.pdbx_strand_id
1 'polypeptide(L)'
;MGNIHTVGPNEALIVSGGCCGSRLKKTRVGSWAWAWWFVTDVQRLSLEVMTLNPVCECVETAQGVPLTVTGVAQVKIMKNPELLQTASEQFLGKKEHEIKSTVLQTLEGHLRAILGK
;
A
#
# COMPACT_ATOMS: atom_id res chain seq x y z
N MET A 1 15.63 22.00 -16.76
CA MET A 1 14.47 22.47 -15.98
C MET A 1 13.96 21.29 -15.16
N GLY A 2 13.97 21.41 -13.84
CA GLY A 2 13.44 20.41 -12.90
C GLY A 2 12.38 21.04 -12.01
N ASN A 3 11.47 20.23 -11.48
CA ASN A 3 10.34 20.66 -10.67
C ASN A 3 10.48 20.23 -9.21
N ILE A 4 9.87 21.02 -8.33
CA ILE A 4 9.83 20.84 -6.89
C ILE A 4 8.51 20.13 -6.54
N HIS A 5 8.55 18.92 -5.99
CA HIS A 5 7.37 18.18 -5.56
C HIS A 5 7.29 18.11 -4.04
N THR A 6 6.29 18.75 -3.47
CA THR A 6 5.97 18.73 -2.03
C THR A 6 4.83 17.75 -1.77
N VAL A 7 4.84 17.12 -0.59
CA VAL A 7 3.78 16.21 -0.12
C VAL A 7 3.39 16.53 1.32
N GLY A 8 2.16 16.15 1.69
CA GLY A 8 1.66 16.34 3.05
C GLY A 8 2.31 15.40 4.08
N PRO A 9 2.10 15.63 5.40
CA PRO A 9 2.68 14.83 6.48
C PRO A 9 2.15 13.37 6.54
N ASN A 10 1.05 13.09 5.83
CA ASN A 10 0.43 11.77 5.69
C ASN A 10 0.66 11.15 4.31
N GLU A 11 1.61 11.67 3.55
CA GLU A 11 1.99 11.16 2.24
C GLU A 11 3.50 10.87 2.20
N ALA A 12 3.85 9.80 1.50
CA ALA A 12 5.23 9.48 1.17
C ALA A 12 5.48 9.84 -0.29
N LEU A 13 6.59 10.55 -0.53
CA LEU A 13 7.06 10.85 -1.87
C LEU A 13 8.23 9.92 -2.19
N ILE A 14 8.07 9.18 -3.28
CA ILE A 14 9.01 8.19 -3.78
C ILE A 14 9.60 8.75 -5.05
N VAL A 15 10.91 9.01 -5.03
CA VAL A 15 11.65 9.48 -6.21
C VAL A 15 12.49 8.32 -6.72
N SER A 16 12.29 7.98 -8.00
CA SER A 16 13.06 6.95 -8.69
C SER A 16 13.71 7.52 -9.95
N GLY A 17 14.91 7.04 -10.31
CA GLY A 17 15.68 7.52 -11.46
C GLY A 17 16.72 8.61 -11.14
N GLY A 18 17.73 8.73 -12.01
CA GLY A 18 18.86 9.66 -11.88
C GLY A 18 20.12 9.20 -12.62
N CYS A 19 20.91 10.14 -13.16
CA CYS A 19 22.17 9.84 -13.88
C CYS A 19 23.35 9.50 -12.95
N CYS A 20 23.31 9.91 -11.68
CA CYS A 20 24.35 9.56 -10.70
C CYS A 20 23.89 8.41 -9.82
N GLY A 21 24.18 7.19 -10.28
CA GLY A 21 24.45 6.01 -9.46
C GLY A 21 23.57 5.81 -8.21
N SER A 22 22.40 5.20 -8.39
CA SER A 22 22.06 3.95 -7.71
C SER A 22 20.59 3.65 -7.93
N ARG A 23 20.30 2.35 -8.01
CA ARG A 23 18.99 1.70 -7.93
C ARG A 23 18.24 1.98 -6.61
N LEU A 24 18.60 3.05 -5.90
CA LEU A 24 18.04 3.47 -4.62
C LEU A 24 16.79 4.30 -4.88
N LYS A 25 15.63 3.72 -4.57
CA LYS A 25 14.38 4.47 -4.41
C LYS A 25 14.54 5.32 -3.14
N LYS A 26 14.66 6.64 -3.31
CA LYS A 26 14.71 7.55 -2.15
C LYS A 26 13.28 7.84 -1.73
N THR A 27 12.84 7.24 -0.64
CA THR A 27 11.54 7.57 -0.07
C THR A 27 11.67 8.61 1.03
N ARG A 28 10.89 9.68 0.91
CA ARG A 28 10.83 10.78 1.87
C ARG A 28 9.38 10.96 2.30
N VAL A 29 9.11 10.87 3.60
CA VAL A 29 7.77 11.10 4.15
C VAL A 29 7.64 12.56 4.55
N GLY A 30 6.57 13.23 4.09
CA GLY A 30 6.26 14.61 4.49
C GLY A 30 7.33 15.66 4.17
N SER A 31 8.17 15.41 3.17
CA SER A 31 9.25 16.32 2.76
C SER A 31 9.14 16.64 1.28
N TRP A 32 9.81 17.71 0.88
CA TRP A 32 10.01 18.07 -0.51
C TRP A 32 11.06 17.17 -1.18
N ALA A 33 10.90 16.90 -2.48
CA ALA A 33 11.99 16.41 -3.33
C ALA A 33 12.05 17.13 -4.69
N TRP A 34 13.28 17.25 -5.20
CA TRP A 34 13.58 17.81 -6.52
C TRP A 34 13.61 16.71 -7.57
N ALA A 35 12.94 16.93 -8.71
CA ALA A 35 12.87 15.96 -9.80
C ALA A 35 13.23 16.59 -11.14
N TRP A 36 14.00 15.86 -11.95
CA TRP A 36 14.41 16.30 -13.28
C TRP A 36 13.50 15.70 -14.35
N TRP A 37 12.93 16.55 -15.21
CA TRP A 37 11.90 16.20 -16.20
C TRP A 37 12.15 14.91 -17.01
N PHE A 38 13.40 14.63 -17.41
CA PHE A 38 13.72 13.51 -18.31
C PHE A 38 14.32 12.29 -17.61
N VAL A 39 14.71 12.39 -16.34
CA VAL A 39 15.56 11.38 -15.68
C VAL A 39 14.94 10.87 -14.38
N THR A 40 13.93 11.57 -13.86
CA THR A 40 13.38 11.31 -12.53
C THR A 40 11.88 11.11 -12.59
N ASP A 41 11.41 9.99 -12.07
CA ASP A 41 10.01 9.68 -11.87
C ASP A 41 9.62 9.94 -10.40
N VAL A 42 8.48 10.60 -10.19
CA VAL A 42 7.99 10.98 -8.86
C VAL A 42 6.64 10.34 -8.64
N GLN A 43 6.55 9.52 -7.61
CA GLN A 43 5.32 8.85 -7.22
C GLN A 43 4.95 9.18 -5.78
N ARG A 44 3.64 9.28 -5.53
CA ARG A 44 3.08 9.57 -4.22
C ARG A 44 2.39 8.33 -3.69
N LEU A 45 2.58 8.05 -2.41
CA LEU A 45 1.93 6.98 -1.69
C LEU A 45 1.21 7.55 -0.48
N SER A 46 -0.11 7.38 -0.42
CA SER A 46 -0.89 7.81 0.73
C SER A 46 -0.61 6.92 1.95
N LEU A 47 -0.32 7.53 3.10
CA LEU A 47 -0.14 6.88 4.39
C LEU A 47 -1.38 7.08 5.29
N GLU A 48 -2.50 7.46 4.68
CA GLU A 48 -3.77 7.63 5.38
C GLU A 48 -4.37 6.27 5.78
N VAL A 49 -5.25 6.29 6.79
CA VAL A 49 -5.96 5.10 7.21
C VAL A 49 -6.97 4.73 6.13
N MET A 50 -6.91 3.50 5.65
CA MET A 50 -7.86 2.94 4.71
C MET A 50 -8.80 1.99 5.46
N THR A 51 -10.10 2.16 5.26
CA THR A 51 -11.11 1.21 5.75
C THR A 51 -11.38 0.17 4.68
N LEU A 52 -11.28 -1.10 5.05
CA LEU A 52 -11.55 -2.28 4.22
C LEU A 52 -12.68 -3.07 4.86
N ASN A 53 -13.62 -3.54 4.04
CA ASN A 53 -14.74 -4.35 4.49
C ASN A 53 -14.61 -5.76 3.90
N PRO A 54 -13.83 -6.66 4.52
CA PRO A 54 -13.76 -8.04 4.05
C PRO A 54 -15.10 -8.74 4.27
N VAL A 55 -15.56 -9.46 3.24
CA VAL A 55 -16.78 -10.27 3.31
C VAL A 55 -16.45 -11.68 2.87
N CYS A 56 -16.80 -12.66 3.71
CA CYS A 56 -16.65 -14.08 3.39
C CYS A 56 -18.04 -14.71 3.42
N GLU A 57 -18.59 -14.96 2.23
CA GLU A 57 -19.88 -15.64 2.06
C GLU A 57 -19.66 -17.14 1.85
N CYS A 58 -20.60 -17.94 2.35
CA CYS A 58 -20.69 -19.38 2.10
C CYS A 58 -19.41 -20.16 2.42
N VAL A 59 -18.75 -19.85 3.54
CA VAL A 59 -17.62 -20.65 4.02
C VAL A 59 -18.18 -21.78 4.89
N GLU A 60 -17.92 -23.01 4.51
CA GLU A 60 -18.22 -24.18 5.33
C GLU A 60 -17.19 -24.28 6.45
N THR A 61 -17.66 -24.32 7.69
CA THR A 61 -16.78 -24.59 8.84
C THR A 61 -16.35 -26.06 8.85
N ALA A 62 -15.37 -26.41 9.68
CA ALA A 62 -14.95 -27.81 9.88
C ALA A 62 -16.11 -28.75 10.29
N GLN A 63 -17.20 -28.21 10.83
CA GLN A 63 -18.40 -28.92 11.25
C GLN A 63 -19.50 -28.96 10.16
N GLY A 64 -19.24 -28.43 8.96
CA GLY A 64 -20.17 -28.43 7.83
C GLY A 64 -21.30 -27.41 7.93
N VAL A 65 -21.13 -26.35 8.74
CA VAL A 65 -22.14 -25.29 8.87
C VAL A 65 -21.77 -24.12 7.96
N PRO A 66 -22.69 -23.65 7.09
CA PRO A 66 -22.44 -22.48 6.25
C PRO A 66 -22.50 -21.21 7.12
N LEU A 67 -21.40 -20.46 7.15
CA LEU A 67 -21.33 -19.17 7.82
C LEU A 67 -21.06 -18.04 6.83
N THR A 68 -21.68 -16.88 7.09
CA THR A 68 -21.36 -15.62 6.43
C THR A 68 -20.75 -14.69 7.46
N VAL A 69 -19.53 -14.23 7.20
CA VAL A 69 -18.79 -13.35 8.10
C VAL A 69 -18.53 -12.03 7.41
N THR A 70 -18.95 -10.96 8.06
CA THR A 70 -18.63 -9.58 7.67
C THR A 70 -17.71 -8.97 8.71
N GLY A 71 -16.73 -8.20 8.26
CA GLY A 71 -15.80 -7.51 9.12
C GLY A 71 -15.53 -6.09 8.64
N VAL A 72 -14.99 -5.28 9.54
CA VAL A 72 -14.42 -3.97 9.22
C VAL A 72 -12.98 -3.97 9.70
N ALA A 73 -12.05 -3.74 8.78
CA ALA A 73 -10.63 -3.65 9.05
C ALA A 73 -10.12 -2.26 8.71
N GLN A 74 -9.42 -1.62 9.63
CA GLN A 74 -8.69 -0.38 9.36
C GLN A 74 -7.21 -0.72 9.18
N VAL A 75 -6.67 -0.39 8.01
CA VAL A 75 -5.28 -0.66 7.66
C VAL A 75 -4.56 0.65 7.35
N LYS A 76 -3.28 0.72 7.71
CA LYS A 76 -2.42 1.88 7.45
C LYS A 76 -1.00 1.42 7.17
N ILE A 77 -0.33 2.12 6.27
CA ILE A 77 1.09 1.91 6.00
C ILE A 77 1.91 2.57 7.12
N MET A 78 2.78 1.78 7.74
CA MET A 78 3.65 2.24 8.82
C MET A 78 4.74 3.17 8.29
N LYS A 79 5.10 4.20 9.07
CA LYS A 79 6.13 5.19 8.71
C LYS A 79 7.58 4.69 8.85
N ASN A 80 7.78 3.42 9.23
CA ASN A 80 9.10 2.84 9.41
C ASN A 80 9.80 2.74 8.03
N PRO A 81 11.04 3.27 7.86
CA PRO A 81 11.74 3.29 6.57
C PRO A 81 11.84 1.94 5.88
N GLU A 82 12.06 0.85 6.63
CA GLU A 82 12.19 -0.51 6.05
C GLU A 82 10.86 -0.99 5.45
N LEU A 83 9.78 -0.89 6.24
CA LEU A 83 8.43 -1.25 5.81
C LEU A 83 7.95 -0.39 4.65
N LEU A 84 8.35 0.88 4.66
CA LEU A 84 7.96 1.84 3.66
C LEU A 84 8.69 1.58 2.34
N GLN A 85 9.93 1.09 2.37
CA GLN A 85 10.61 0.59 1.18
C GLN A 85 9.87 -0.59 0.57
N THR A 86 9.49 -1.60 1.37
CA THR A 86 8.71 -2.75 0.89
C THR A 86 7.34 -2.33 0.33
N ALA A 87 6.63 -1.44 1.02
CA ALA A 87 5.37 -0.89 0.53
C ALA A 87 5.56 -0.11 -0.79
N SER A 88 6.65 0.64 -0.92
CA SER A 88 7.04 1.36 -2.14
C SER A 88 7.53 0.44 -3.26
N GLU A 89 7.74 -0.85 -3.02
CA GLU A 89 8.02 -1.83 -4.07
C GLU A 89 6.74 -2.52 -4.53
N GLN A 90 5.84 -2.82 -3.59
CA GLN A 90 4.59 -3.55 -3.86
C GLN A 90 3.47 -2.67 -4.42
N PHE A 91 3.39 -1.41 -4.01
CA PHE A 91 2.30 -0.49 -4.34
C PHE A 91 2.70 0.59 -5.34
N LEU A 92 3.95 0.59 -5.80
CA LEU A 92 4.43 1.57 -6.76
C LEU A 92 3.67 1.45 -8.09
N GLY A 93 3.10 2.57 -8.55
CA GLY A 93 2.34 2.61 -9.81
C GLY A 93 0.93 2.00 -9.74
N LYS A 94 0.53 1.41 -8.61
CA LYS A 94 -0.84 0.92 -8.41
C LYS A 94 -1.75 2.07 -7.97
N LYS A 95 -3.02 2.03 -8.38
CA LYS A 95 -4.05 2.96 -7.88
C LYS A 95 -4.48 2.54 -6.47
N GLU A 96 -4.95 3.50 -5.67
CA GLU A 96 -5.42 3.22 -4.30
C GLU A 96 -6.47 2.10 -4.22
N HIS A 97 -7.37 2.02 -5.21
CA HIS A 97 -8.35 0.94 -5.30
C HIS A 97 -7.69 -0.45 -5.44
N GLU A 98 -6.63 -0.57 -6.24
CA GLU A 98 -5.92 -1.84 -6.44
C GLU A 98 -5.15 -2.26 -5.19
N ILE A 99 -4.59 -1.28 -4.46
CA ILE A 99 -3.94 -1.50 -3.17
C ILE A 99 -4.99 -2.05 -2.17
N LYS A 100 -6.13 -1.39 -2.05
CA LYS A 100 -7.25 -1.83 -1.19
C LYS A 100 -7.72 -3.23 -1.54
N SER A 101 -7.91 -3.52 -2.83
CA SER A 101 -8.31 -4.85 -3.31
C SER A 101 -7.29 -5.93 -2.96
N THR A 102 -5.99 -5.66 -3.11
CA THR A 102 -4.92 -6.62 -2.80
C THR A 102 -4.91 -6.97 -1.31
N VAL A 103 -5.06 -5.96 -0.44
CA VAL A 103 -5.10 -6.15 1.01
C VAL A 103 -6.38 -6.84 1.44
N LEU A 104 -7.53 -6.46 0.86
CA LEU A 104 -8.83 -7.07 1.13
C LEU A 104 -8.82 -8.57 0.80
N GLN A 105 -8.29 -8.95 -0.37
CA GLN A 105 -8.16 -10.36 -0.76
C GLN A 105 -7.29 -11.16 0.22
N THR A 106 -6.22 -10.56 0.74
CA THR A 106 -5.36 -11.21 1.75
C THR A 106 -6.09 -11.41 3.07
N LEU A 107 -6.84 -10.40 3.52
CA LEU A 107 -7.66 -10.48 4.73
C LEU A 107 -8.77 -11.53 4.60
N GLU A 108 -9.47 -11.57 3.47
CA GLU A 108 -10.48 -12.58 3.18
C GLU A 108 -9.89 -13.99 3.12
N GLY A 109 -8.70 -14.15 2.53
CA GLY A 109 -7.97 -15.42 2.54
C GLY A 109 -7.65 -15.90 3.95
N HIS A 110 -7.16 -15.00 4.82
CA HIS A 110 -6.89 -15.33 6.22
C HIS A 110 -8.18 -15.65 7.00
N LEU A 111 -9.25 -14.89 6.80
CA LEU A 111 -10.55 -15.15 7.42
C LEU A 111 -11.11 -16.51 7.01
N ARG A 112 -11.07 -16.83 5.71
CA ARG A 112 -11.47 -18.15 5.19
C ARG A 112 -10.64 -19.28 5.81
N ALA A 113 -9.32 -19.10 5.94
CA ALA A 113 -8.45 -20.10 6.55
C ALA A 113 -8.72 -20.31 8.05
N ILE A 114 -9.16 -19.28 8.77
CA ILE A 114 -9.57 -19.40 10.18
C ILE A 114 -10.91 -20.13 10.30
N LEU A 115 -11.86 -19.84 9.42
CA LEU A 115 -13.19 -20.46 9.43
C LEU A 115 -13.16 -21.94 9.01
N GLY A 116 -12.21 -22.33 8.16
CA GLY A 116 -12.02 -23.72 7.75
C GLY A 116 -11.23 -24.59 8.74
N LYS A 117 -10.72 -24.02 9.84
CA LYS A 117 -10.14 -24.79 10.96
C LYS A 117 -11.22 -25.20 11.94
#